data_AF-A0A1M7ENJ0-F1
#
_entry.id   AF-A0A1M7ENJ0-F1
#
_cell.length_a   1.000
_cell.length_b   1.000
_cell.length_c   1.000
_cell.angle_alpha   90.00
_cell.angle_beta   90.00
_cell.angle_gamma   90.00
#
_symmetry.space_group_name_H-M   'P 1'
#
loop_
_entity.id
_entity.type
_entity.pdbx_description
1 polymer ?
#
loop_
_entity_poly.entity_id
_entity_poly.type
_entity_poly.pdbx_seq_one_letter_code
_entity_poly.pdbx_strand_id
1 'polypeptide(L)'
;MKNIKITFFTMLTFVFFNSCKKEVDNNNNNNKRNVLYAEAQFSFDFPDTVFVNKMYDGNINYKSHLDTITTSFDDTKKNRYIYYAYTKHQDVNYSEDFLKKNTKDTFGARNNRLIPLYGIQFNKLGLNYIDGIIIDEVMIENGSKNSKGEAMTRIITNEFRATHKVVVIDKPARLTK
;
A
#
# COMPACT_ATOMS: atom_id res chain seq x y z
N MET A 1 -77.23 -25.60 -24.14
CA MET A 1 -77.80 -24.38 -23.51
C MET A 1 -77.02 -24.07 -22.24
N LYS A 2 -76.76 -22.77 -22.00
CA LYS A 2 -76.19 -22.12 -20.79
C LYS A 2 -74.67 -22.20 -20.53
N ASN A 3 -73.94 -21.26 -21.12
CA ASN A 3 -73.26 -20.11 -20.48
C ASN A 3 -72.65 -20.20 -19.05
N ILE A 4 -71.37 -19.72 -18.97
CA ILE A 4 -70.81 -18.72 -18.00
C ILE A 4 -70.42 -19.29 -16.59
N LYS A 5 -69.28 -19.03 -15.90
CA LYS A 5 -68.27 -17.92 -15.81
C LYS A 5 -66.98 -18.37 -15.05
N ILE A 6 -65.82 -17.88 -15.50
CA ILE A 6 -64.67 -17.27 -14.79
C ILE A 6 -64.42 -17.61 -13.30
N THR A 7 -63.19 -18.06 -12.94
CA THR A 7 -62.22 -17.43 -11.99
C THR A 7 -61.01 -18.38 -11.75
N PHE A 8 -59.78 -17.98 -12.09
CA PHE A 8 -58.76 -17.29 -11.27
C PHE A 8 -58.00 -18.21 -10.29
N PHE A 9 -56.66 -18.12 -10.35
CA PHE A 9 -55.69 -18.49 -9.31
C PHE A 9 -55.24 -19.97 -9.20
N THR A 10 -54.34 -20.40 -10.10
CA THR A 10 -53.33 -21.42 -9.75
C THR A 10 -52.01 -20.71 -9.46
N MET A 11 -51.85 -20.41 -8.17
CA MET A 11 -50.66 -19.82 -7.55
C MET A 11 -49.46 -20.73 -7.82
N LEU A 12 -48.54 -20.22 -8.65
CA LEU A 12 -47.25 -20.81 -8.98
C LEU A 12 -46.37 -20.81 -7.72
N THR A 13 -46.42 -21.89 -6.94
CA THR A 13 -45.53 -22.12 -5.81
C THR A 13 -44.13 -22.44 -6.32
N PHE A 14 -43.39 -21.40 -6.72
CA PHE A 14 -41.94 -21.41 -6.77
C PHE A 14 -41.40 -21.40 -5.34
N VAL A 15 -41.43 -22.56 -4.69
CA VAL A 15 -40.58 -22.82 -3.52
C VAL A 15 -39.17 -23.07 -4.06
N PHE A 16 -38.51 -21.99 -4.45
CA PHE A 16 -37.05 -22.01 -4.54
C PHE A 16 -36.54 -22.19 -3.12
N PHE A 17 -36.07 -23.41 -2.83
CA PHE A 17 -35.22 -23.74 -1.71
C PHE A 17 -33.92 -22.92 -1.80
N ASN A 18 -33.98 -21.65 -1.43
CA ASN A 18 -32.79 -20.92 -0.97
C ASN A 18 -32.47 -21.42 0.44
N SER A 19 -31.90 -22.62 0.50
CA SER A 19 -31.12 -23.05 1.66
C SER A 19 -29.88 -22.18 1.71
N CYS A 20 -29.99 -21.00 2.33
CA CYS A 20 -28.84 -20.26 2.81
C CYS A 20 -28.18 -21.11 3.90
N LYS A 21 -27.23 -21.95 3.48
CA LYS A 21 -26.22 -22.49 4.37
C LYS A 21 -25.49 -21.28 4.96
N LYS A 22 -25.81 -20.92 6.20
CA LYS A 22 -24.93 -20.04 6.98
C LYS A 22 -23.65 -20.83 7.17
N GLU A 23 -22.62 -20.47 6.40
CA GLU A 23 -21.26 -20.76 6.80
C GLU A 23 -21.07 -20.15 8.18
N VAL A 24 -21.01 -21.02 9.18
CA VAL A 24 -20.41 -20.68 10.46
C VAL A 24 -18.93 -20.55 10.13
N ASP A 25 -18.50 -19.31 9.88
CA ASP A 25 -17.09 -18.95 9.87
C ASP A 25 -16.53 -19.32 11.25
N ASN A 26 -15.94 -20.51 11.29
CA ASN A 26 -15.13 -20.98 12.39
C ASN A 26 -13.83 -20.18 12.34
N ASN A 27 -13.92 -18.89 12.72
CA ASN A 27 -12.80 -17.98 12.80
C ASN A 27 -12.01 -18.36 14.06
N ASN A 28 -11.30 -19.46 13.91
CA ASN A 28 -10.46 -20.06 14.91
C ASN A 28 -9.26 -19.13 15.10
N ASN A 29 -9.28 -18.38 16.20
CA ASN A 29 -8.12 -17.98 16.98
C ASN A 29 -6.83 -17.74 16.18
N ASN A 30 -6.80 -16.67 15.39
CA ASN A 30 -5.57 -15.93 15.25
C ASN A 30 -5.66 -14.75 16.20
N ASN A 31 -4.83 -14.80 17.25
CA ASN A 31 -4.46 -13.67 18.08
C ASN A 31 -4.12 -12.46 17.19
N LYS A 32 -5.13 -11.69 16.80
CA LYS A 32 -4.96 -10.32 16.36
C LYS A 32 -4.56 -9.57 17.62
N ARG A 33 -3.25 -9.55 17.86
CA ARG A 33 -2.63 -8.53 18.68
C ARG A 33 -3.24 -7.21 18.22
N ASN A 34 -3.95 -6.53 19.11
CA ASN A 34 -4.32 -5.14 18.94
C ASN A 34 -3.02 -4.32 18.91
N VAL A 35 -2.31 -4.36 17.79
CA VAL A 35 -1.28 -3.38 17.45
C VAL A 35 -2.06 -2.16 17.01
N LEU A 36 -2.01 -1.14 17.85
CA LEU A 36 -2.53 0.19 17.54
C LEU A 36 -1.84 0.63 16.24
N TYR A 37 -2.49 0.47 15.09
CA TYR A 37 -1.96 0.96 13.82
C TYR A 37 -1.95 2.48 13.93
N ALA A 38 -0.79 3.06 14.21
CA ALA A 38 -0.54 4.45 13.99
C ALA A 38 -0.74 4.71 12.50
N GLU A 39 -1.89 5.27 12.10
CA GLU A 39 -2.17 5.58 10.71
C GLU A 39 -1.14 6.59 10.19
N ALA A 40 -0.37 6.18 9.18
CA ALA A 40 0.43 7.11 8.39
C ALA A 40 -0.42 7.69 7.26
N GLN A 41 -0.16 8.96 6.95
CA GLN A 41 -0.76 9.66 5.83
C GLN A 41 0.29 9.78 4.74
N PHE A 42 -0.07 9.42 3.51
CA PHE A 42 0.81 9.62 2.36
C PHE A 42 0.03 9.97 1.10
N SER A 43 0.70 10.65 0.17
CA SER A 43 0.18 10.94 -1.17
C SER A 43 1.32 10.95 -2.17
N PHE A 44 1.09 10.40 -3.35
CA PHE A 44 2.03 10.49 -4.46
C PHE A 44 1.81 11.81 -5.22
N ASP A 45 2.87 12.58 -5.35
CA ASP A 45 3.02 13.66 -6.33
C ASP A 45 3.81 13.09 -7.51
N PHE A 46 3.11 12.30 -8.33
CA PHE A 46 3.64 11.61 -9.50
C PHE A 46 2.54 11.58 -10.58
N PRO A 47 2.88 11.69 -11.88
CA PRO A 47 1.88 11.69 -12.94
C PRO A 47 1.13 10.36 -13.06
N ASP A 48 -0.21 10.43 -13.07
CA ASP A 48 -1.08 9.28 -13.30
C ASP A 48 -0.98 8.72 -14.73
N THR A 49 -0.43 9.49 -15.68
CA THR A 49 -0.26 9.08 -17.08
C THR A 49 1.13 9.45 -17.60
N VAL A 50 1.81 8.47 -18.19
CA VAL A 50 3.20 8.60 -18.64
C VAL A 50 3.43 7.95 -19.99
N PHE A 51 4.41 8.44 -20.74
CA PHE A 51 4.90 7.80 -21.95
C PHE A 51 5.84 6.62 -21.68
N VAL A 52 5.67 5.55 -22.43
CA VAL A 52 6.57 4.38 -22.42
C VAL A 52 8.02 4.80 -22.68
N ASN A 53 8.94 4.16 -21.95
CA ASN A 53 10.39 4.36 -21.99
C ASN A 53 10.86 5.80 -21.72
N LYS A 54 10.03 6.70 -21.17
CA LYS A 54 10.46 8.00 -20.65
C LYS A 54 10.62 7.92 -19.14
N MET A 55 11.64 8.61 -18.62
CA MET A 55 11.88 8.76 -17.18
C MET A 55 11.03 9.89 -16.62
N TYR A 56 10.52 9.69 -15.41
CA TYR A 56 9.74 10.64 -14.65
C TYR A 56 10.25 10.69 -13.22
N ASP A 57 10.21 11.88 -12.67
CA ASP A 57 10.47 12.13 -11.26
C ASP A 57 9.16 12.51 -10.58
N GLY A 58 9.13 12.36 -9.27
CA GLY A 58 8.01 12.74 -8.42
C GLY A 58 8.38 12.60 -6.95
N ASN A 59 7.39 12.62 -6.08
CA ASN A 59 7.60 12.51 -4.64
C ASN A 59 6.47 11.73 -3.96
N ILE A 60 6.73 11.23 -2.77
CA ILE A 60 5.72 10.80 -1.82
C ILE A 60 5.76 11.80 -0.67
N ASN A 61 4.66 12.53 -0.49
CA ASN A 61 4.44 13.32 0.71
C ASN A 61 4.03 12.36 1.82
N TYR A 62 4.66 12.45 2.99
CA TYR A 62 4.52 11.47 4.06
C TYR A 62 4.38 12.13 5.44
N LYS A 63 3.55 11.55 6.29
CA LYS A 63 3.40 11.92 7.70
C LYS A 63 3.06 10.68 8.52
N SER A 64 3.69 10.56 9.69
CA SER A 64 3.54 9.40 10.57
C SER A 64 3.51 9.85 12.02
N HIS A 65 2.85 9.08 12.89
CA HIS A 65 2.87 9.34 14.33
C HIS A 65 4.28 9.33 14.93
N LEU A 66 5.27 8.70 14.29
CA LEU A 66 6.66 8.74 14.77
C LEU A 66 7.25 10.16 14.75
N ASP A 67 6.60 11.12 14.06
CA ASP A 67 6.90 12.55 14.19
C ASP A 67 6.81 13.07 15.63
N THR A 68 5.97 12.45 16.48
CA THR A 68 5.86 12.86 17.90
C THR A 68 7.10 12.47 18.70
N ILE A 69 7.93 11.55 18.19
CA ILE A 69 9.19 11.15 18.81
C ILE A 69 10.33 12.03 18.33
N THR A 70 10.45 12.18 17.01
CA THR A 70 11.41 13.04 16.35
C THR A 70 11.01 13.34 14.91
N THR A 71 11.27 14.56 14.45
CA THR A 71 11.21 14.95 13.04
C THR A 71 12.60 15.12 12.43
N SER A 72 13.66 15.03 13.25
CA SER A 72 15.05 15.18 12.83
C SER A 72 15.63 13.83 12.39
N PHE A 73 16.47 13.86 11.35
CA PHE A 73 17.28 12.71 10.95
C PHE A 73 18.69 12.75 11.57
N ASP A 74 19.06 13.89 12.18
CA ASP A 74 20.39 14.15 12.72
C ASP A 74 20.41 14.17 14.27
N ASP A 75 19.32 13.78 14.93
CA ASP A 75 19.29 13.66 16.40
C ASP A 75 20.02 12.38 16.81
N THR A 76 21.25 12.52 17.31
CA THR A 76 22.11 11.40 17.70
C THR A 76 21.52 10.52 18.81
N LYS A 77 20.58 11.03 19.61
CA LYS A 77 19.87 10.23 20.63
C LYS A 77 18.61 9.56 20.08
N LYS A 78 18.11 10.05 18.95
CA LYS A 78 16.87 9.62 18.29
C LYS A 78 17.04 9.65 16.77
N ASN A 79 17.77 8.68 16.24
CA ASN A 79 17.96 8.59 14.79
C ASN A 79 16.67 8.09 14.14
N ARG A 80 16.28 8.72 13.02
CA ARG A 80 15.11 8.32 12.25
C ARG A 80 15.47 8.04 10.80
N TYR A 81 14.94 6.93 10.30
CA TYR A 81 15.11 6.50 8.92
C TYR A 81 13.74 6.31 8.29
N ILE A 82 13.53 6.90 7.12
CA ILE A 82 12.32 6.72 6.34
C ILE A 82 12.74 6.36 4.93
N TYR A 83 12.23 5.26 4.40
CA TYR A 83 12.52 4.82 3.05
C TYR A 83 11.33 4.10 2.42
N TYR A 84 11.27 4.15 1.09
CA TYR A 84 10.25 3.47 0.29
C TYR A 84 10.92 2.39 -0.57
N ALA A 85 10.74 1.14 -0.16
CA ALA A 85 11.19 -0.02 -0.93
C ALA A 85 10.08 -0.43 -1.90
N TYR A 86 10.37 -0.45 -3.20
CA TYR A 86 9.33 -0.53 -4.22
C TYR A 86 9.67 -1.45 -5.39
N THR A 87 8.65 -1.72 -6.20
CA THR A 87 8.74 -2.41 -7.47
C THR A 87 7.73 -1.81 -8.45
N LYS A 88 7.88 -2.18 -9.73
CA LYS A 88 6.93 -1.81 -10.79
C LYS A 88 6.35 -3.08 -11.39
N HIS A 89 5.04 -3.13 -11.52
CA HIS A 89 4.32 -4.29 -12.06
C HIS A 89 3.02 -3.85 -12.75
N GLN A 90 2.30 -4.82 -13.32
CA GLN A 90 0.98 -4.61 -13.92
C GLN A 90 -0.15 -5.24 -13.09
N ASP A 91 0.16 -5.85 -11.94
CA ASP A 91 -0.78 -6.54 -11.06
C ASP A 91 -0.40 -6.36 -9.58
N VAL A 92 -1.32 -5.84 -8.76
CA VAL A 92 -1.16 -5.63 -7.30
C VAL A 92 -1.67 -6.81 -6.46
N ASN A 93 -2.29 -7.83 -7.07
CA ASN A 93 -2.99 -8.90 -6.36
C ASN A 93 -2.03 -9.97 -5.82
N TYR A 94 -1.28 -9.61 -4.78
CA TYR A 94 -0.35 -10.48 -4.08
C TYR A 94 -0.18 -10.04 -2.62
N SER A 95 0.42 -10.90 -1.79
CA SER A 95 0.66 -10.65 -0.37
C SER A 95 1.77 -9.62 -0.12
N GLU A 96 1.75 -8.98 1.05
CA GLU A 96 2.85 -8.10 1.48
C GLU A 96 4.20 -8.84 1.56
N ASP A 97 4.21 -10.12 1.93
CA ASP A 97 5.44 -10.93 1.92
C ASP A 97 6.02 -11.08 0.51
N PHE A 98 5.15 -11.24 -0.50
CA PHE A 98 5.57 -11.21 -1.88
C PHE A 98 6.16 -9.85 -2.24
N LEU A 99 5.53 -8.75 -1.81
CA LEU A 99 6.03 -7.40 -2.05
C LEU A 99 7.43 -7.24 -1.48
N LYS A 100 7.63 -7.54 -0.19
CA LYS A 100 8.91 -7.45 0.53
C LYS A 100 10.02 -8.25 -0.15
N LYS A 101 9.70 -9.43 -0.68
CA LYS A 101 10.67 -10.28 -1.39
C LYS A 101 11.02 -9.76 -2.78
N ASN A 102 10.12 -9.01 -3.42
CA ASN A 102 10.24 -8.58 -4.81
C ASN A 102 10.46 -7.07 -4.98
N THR A 103 10.64 -6.30 -3.90
CA THR A 103 11.14 -4.93 -3.97
C THR A 103 12.51 -4.94 -4.63
N LYS A 104 12.69 -4.11 -5.65
CA LYS A 104 13.91 -4.08 -6.47
C LYS A 104 14.81 -2.91 -6.16
N ASP A 105 14.25 -1.88 -5.54
CA ASP A 105 14.90 -0.59 -5.41
C ASP A 105 14.29 0.17 -4.22
N THR A 106 15.00 1.19 -3.74
CA THR A 106 14.67 1.92 -2.51
C THR A 106 14.99 3.41 -2.67
N PHE A 107 14.05 4.26 -2.24
CA PHE A 107 14.30 5.69 -2.07
C PHE A 107 14.33 6.07 -0.60
N GLY A 108 15.41 6.72 -0.17
CA GLY A 108 15.52 7.32 1.16
C GLY A 108 14.87 8.69 1.22
N ALA A 109 14.18 9.00 2.32
CA ALA A 109 13.57 10.30 2.53
C ALA A 109 14.62 11.41 2.64
N ARG A 110 14.30 12.59 2.10
CA ARG A 110 15.14 13.79 2.26
C ARG A 110 14.92 14.48 3.61
N ASN A 111 13.71 14.34 4.14
CA ASN A 111 13.28 14.85 5.45
C ASN A 111 12.06 14.03 5.90
N ASN A 112 11.51 14.34 7.08
CA ASN A 112 10.37 13.63 7.64
C ASN A 112 9.02 13.83 6.91
N ARG A 113 9.03 14.51 5.75
CA ARG A 113 7.84 14.84 4.95
C ARG A 113 7.92 14.35 3.51
N LEU A 114 9.12 14.09 2.99
CA LEU A 114 9.34 13.91 1.55
C LEU A 114 10.23 12.71 1.28
N ILE A 115 9.68 11.71 0.61
CA ILE A 115 10.43 10.62 -0.02
C ILE A 115 10.47 10.91 -1.53
N PRO A 116 11.61 11.24 -2.11
CA PRO A 116 11.66 11.52 -3.53
C PRO A 116 11.63 10.26 -4.39
N LEU A 117 11.10 10.37 -5.60
CA LEU A 117 11.10 9.32 -6.62
C LEU A 117 11.85 9.87 -7.84
N TYR A 118 12.96 9.25 -8.22
CA TYR A 118 13.76 9.69 -9.38
C TYR A 118 13.90 8.60 -10.43
N GLY A 119 13.90 8.99 -11.70
CA GLY A 119 14.25 8.11 -12.81
C GLY A 119 13.25 6.96 -13.03
N ILE A 120 11.99 7.13 -12.62
CA ILE A 120 10.97 6.10 -12.78
C ILE A 120 10.62 5.98 -14.27
N GLN A 121 10.90 4.81 -14.83
CA GLN A 121 10.61 4.49 -16.24
C GLN A 121 9.73 3.24 -16.34
N PHE A 122 8.72 3.28 -17.22
CA PHE A 122 7.89 2.11 -17.53
C PHE A 122 8.17 1.62 -18.95
N ASN A 123 8.32 0.30 -19.10
CA ASN A 123 8.63 -0.35 -20.38
C ASN A 123 7.46 -1.14 -20.97
N LYS A 124 6.31 -1.17 -20.29
CA LYS A 124 5.10 -1.87 -20.73
C LYS A 124 3.93 -0.90 -20.82
N LEU A 125 3.20 -0.95 -21.93
CA LEU A 125 1.99 -0.16 -22.16
C LEU A 125 0.84 -0.60 -21.26
N GLY A 126 -0.16 0.27 -21.13
CA GLY A 126 -1.38 0.03 -20.37
C GLY A 126 -1.21 0.31 -18.88
N LEU A 127 -1.99 -0.40 -18.07
CA LEU A 127 -2.03 -0.17 -16.64
C LEU A 127 -0.80 -0.74 -15.92
N ASN A 128 -0.12 0.10 -15.16
CA ASN A 128 1.03 -0.25 -14.35
C ASN A 128 0.88 0.36 -12.95
N TYR A 129 1.75 -0.05 -12.04
CA TYR A 129 1.79 0.44 -10.68
C TYR A 129 3.22 0.70 -10.23
N ILE A 130 3.37 1.70 -9.37
CA ILE A 130 4.51 1.83 -8.45
C ILE A 130 3.98 1.31 -7.12
N ASP A 131 4.49 0.18 -6.66
CA ASP A 131 3.97 -0.50 -5.48
C ASP A 131 5.11 -0.87 -4.54
N GLY A 132 4.93 -0.62 -3.25
CA GLY A 132 6.01 -0.74 -2.30
C GLY A 132 5.57 -0.59 -0.86
N ILE A 133 6.56 -0.57 0.03
CA ILE A 133 6.37 -0.41 1.47
C ILE A 133 7.19 0.78 1.93
N ILE A 134 6.51 1.73 2.57
CA ILE A 134 7.16 2.80 3.33
C ILE A 134 7.53 2.22 4.68
N ILE A 135 8.82 2.28 5.02
CA ILE A 135 9.38 1.80 6.27
C ILE A 135 9.88 3.04 7.02
N ASP A 136 9.36 3.26 8.23
CA ASP A 136 9.67 4.40 9.10
C ASP A 136 10.16 3.86 10.45
N GLU A 137 11.43 4.09 10.74
CA GLU A 137 12.14 3.53 11.88
C GLU A 137 12.71 4.64 12.75
N VAL A 138 12.43 4.58 14.05
CA VAL A 138 13.05 5.46 15.05
C VAL A 138 13.86 4.62 16.04
N MET A 139 15.13 4.96 16.16
CA MET A 139 16.09 4.35 17.08
C MET A 139 16.32 5.30 18.26
N ILE A 140 15.98 4.88 19.48
CA ILE A 140 16.05 5.70 20.69
C ILE A 140 17.11 5.11 21.62
N GLU A 141 18.17 5.86 21.91
CA GLU A 141 19.11 5.49 22.96
C GLU A 141 18.43 5.58 24.32
N ASN A 142 18.43 4.50 25.09
CA ASN A 142 17.69 4.44 26.36
C ASN A 142 18.58 4.64 27.60
N GLY A 143 19.86 4.98 27.42
CA GLY A 143 20.84 5.20 28.48
C GLY A 143 21.22 3.94 29.28
N SER A 144 20.60 2.80 29.00
CA SER A 144 20.90 1.51 29.64
C SER A 144 22.08 0.85 28.95
N LYS A 145 22.79 -0.02 29.69
CA LYS A 145 23.89 -0.82 29.15
C LYS A 145 23.54 -2.30 29.22
N ASN A 146 23.94 -3.07 28.21
CA ASN A 146 23.82 -4.52 28.24
C ASN A 146 24.88 -5.15 29.17
N SER A 147 24.89 -6.47 29.28
CA SER A 147 25.86 -7.21 30.12
C SER A 147 27.33 -7.03 29.72
N LYS A 148 27.60 -6.49 28.52
CA LYS A 148 28.94 -6.16 28.01
C LYS A 148 29.30 -4.68 28.17
N GLY A 149 28.41 -3.88 28.76
CA GLY A 149 28.61 -2.44 28.95
C GLY A 149 28.29 -1.59 27.71
N GLU A 150 27.73 -2.18 26.66
CA GLU A 150 27.35 -1.48 25.41
C GLU A 150 26.01 -0.78 25.58
N ALA A 151 25.86 0.41 24.99
CA ALA A 151 24.61 1.17 25.05
C ALA A 151 23.46 0.40 24.38
N MET A 152 22.30 0.40 25.03
CA MET A 152 21.10 -0.22 24.50
C MET A 152 20.24 0.79 23.73
N THR A 153 19.68 0.33 22.61
CA THR A 153 18.83 1.12 21.72
C THR A 153 17.49 0.43 21.58
N ARG A 154 16.40 1.21 21.69
CA ARG A 154 15.05 0.76 21.36
C ARG A 154 14.76 1.13 19.91
N ILE A 155 14.30 0.17 19.12
CA ILE A 155 13.86 0.41 17.75
C ILE A 155 12.33 0.36 17.70
N ILE A 156 11.72 1.34 17.05
CA ILE A 156 10.29 1.38 16.74
C ILE A 156 10.16 1.47 15.22
N THR A 157 9.56 0.46 14.61
CA THR A 157 9.39 0.35 13.16
C THR A 157 7.92 0.33 12.81
N ASN A 158 7.52 1.19 11.88
CA ASN A 158 6.22 1.16 11.23
C ASN A 158 6.39 0.88 9.74
N GLU A 159 5.51 0.04 9.20
CA GLU A 159 5.50 -0.32 7.78
C GLU A 159 4.12 -0.08 7.19
N PHE A 160 4.07 0.52 6.00
CA PHE A 160 2.84 0.84 5.30
C PHE A 160 2.97 0.50 3.82
N ARG A 161 2.06 -0.31 3.27
CA ARG A 161 1.97 -0.49 1.82
C ARG A 161 1.49 0.81 1.19
N ALA A 162 2.25 1.31 0.22
CA ALA A 162 1.93 2.49 -0.56
C ALA A 162 1.95 2.14 -2.04
N THR A 163 0.84 2.42 -2.73
CA THR A 163 0.66 2.04 -4.14
C THR A 163 0.16 3.24 -4.93
N HIS A 164 0.75 3.45 -6.11
CA HIS A 164 0.32 4.47 -7.07
C HIS A 164 0.04 3.84 -8.43
N LYS A 165 -1.09 4.23 -9.02
CA LYS A 165 -1.59 3.71 -10.29
C LYS A 165 -1.09 4.59 -11.43
N VAL A 166 -0.53 3.99 -12.48
CA VAL A 166 0.03 4.73 -13.62
C VAL A 166 -0.46 4.13 -14.93
N VAL A 167 -1.00 4.97 -15.82
CA VAL A 167 -1.37 4.59 -17.18
C VAL A 167 -0.21 4.91 -18.12
N VAL A 168 0.30 3.89 -18.80
CA VAL A 168 1.44 4.02 -19.72
C VAL A 168 0.94 4.01 -21.15
N ILE A 169 1.23 5.08 -21.88
CA ILE A 169 0.79 5.29 -23.27
C ILE A 169 1.98 5.42 -24.22
N ASP A 170 1.71 5.21 -25.52
CA ASP A 170 2.71 5.47 -26.55
C ASP A 170 2.96 6.96 -26.74
N LYS A 171 4.16 7.28 -27.23
CA LYS A 171 4.46 8.64 -27.66
C LYS A 171 3.64 8.95 -28.92
N PRO A 172 3.04 10.15 -29.03
CA PRO A 172 2.38 10.54 -30.28
C PRO A 172 3.38 10.47 -31.43
N ALA A 173 2.97 9.87 -32.55
CA ALA A 173 3.76 9.85 -33.77
C ALA A 173 4.11 11.29 -34.16
N ARG A 174 5.41 11.58 -34.32
CA ARG A 174 5.81 12.84 -34.93
C ARG A 174 5.30 12.82 -36.36
N LEU A 175 4.31 13.64 -36.67
CA LEU A 175 3.98 13.98 -38.05
C LEU A 175 5.18 14.77 -38.59
N THR A 176 6.10 14.10 -39.26
CA THR A 176 7.12 14.76 -40.07
C THR A 176 6.40 15.43 -41.24
N LYS A 177 6.40 16.75 -41.25
CA LYS A 177 6.03 17.56 -42.43
C LYS A 177 7.14 17.49 -43.47
#